data_AF-A0A958KRD5-F1
#
_entry.id   AF-A0A958KRD5-F1
#
_cell.length_a   1.000
_cell.length_b   1.000
_cell.length_c   1.000
_cell.angle_alpha   90.00
_cell.angle_beta   90.00
_cell.angle_gamma   90.00
#
_symmetry.space_group_name_H-M   'P 1'
#
loop_
_entity.id
_entity.type
_entity.pdbx_description
1 polymer ?
#
loop_
_entity_poly.entity_id
_entity_poly.type
_entity_poly.pdbx_seq_one_letter_code
_entity_poly.pdbx_strand_id
1 'polypeptide(L)'
;PSLVDGVELTGASYGGFIVGVMSALDSNVLFTRGTTIISPPLDFRYSLPYMDTLIDDELENAYEIGYWDLIKIGSDYLTASYYSDLGDSSRQNAKAFIAKHGFHDSIVNTIVTYDKVHNSGWVPKFDSRSDRLVWKKSIRFMNYFSTYAPEALDVLNSDVANLSYWINTALANGSSVRLLTAKNDFLNPPQFKTKIDFLILPQDVYLELPSGGHLGFLAFPWYKEFRQLAWQVTEDSPVKMLAHLNP
;
A
#
# COMPACT_ATOMS: atom_id res chain seq x y z
N PRO A 1 4.29 -24.94 29.40
CA PRO A 1 4.85 -23.75 28.73
C PRO A 1 3.92 -23.25 27.61
N SER A 2 3.02 -22.32 27.90
CA SER A 2 2.29 -21.56 26.87
C SER A 2 3.06 -20.25 26.65
N LEU A 3 3.95 -20.26 25.66
CA LEU A 3 4.97 -19.21 25.47
C LEU A 3 4.54 -18.09 24.50
N VAL A 4 3.25 -17.98 24.17
CA VAL A 4 2.74 -16.91 23.32
C VAL A 4 1.39 -16.43 23.86
N ASP A 5 1.34 -15.17 24.34
CA ASP A 5 0.14 -14.45 24.82
C ASP A 5 -0.83 -14.07 23.67
N GLY A 6 -0.81 -14.87 22.61
CA GLY A 6 -1.54 -14.65 21.38
C GLY A 6 -0.71 -14.02 20.26
N VAL A 7 -1.17 -14.23 19.03
CA VAL A 7 -0.51 -13.75 17.80
C VAL A 7 -1.34 -12.60 17.23
N GLU A 8 -0.67 -11.50 16.93
CA GLU A 8 -1.23 -10.39 16.17
C GLU A 8 -0.57 -10.32 14.79
N LEU A 9 -1.38 -10.02 13.77
CA LEU A 9 -0.90 -9.79 12.43
C LEU A 9 -1.10 -8.32 12.05
N THR A 10 -0.04 -7.64 11.60
CA THR A 10 -0.15 -6.27 11.09
C THR A 10 0.48 -6.13 9.71
N GLY A 11 -0.19 -5.42 8.82
CA GLY A 11 0.31 -5.10 7.49
C GLY A 11 -0.01 -3.67 7.09
N ALA A 12 0.91 -3.05 6.36
CA ALA A 12 0.75 -1.72 5.79
C ALA A 12 0.89 -1.74 4.26
N SER A 13 0.18 -0.85 3.56
CA SER A 13 0.16 -0.79 2.09
C SER A 13 -0.18 -2.17 1.48
N TYR A 14 0.57 -2.65 0.49
CA TYR A 14 0.41 -4.00 -0.05
C TYR A 14 0.44 -5.09 1.04
N GLY A 15 1.32 -4.95 2.05
CA GLY A 15 1.34 -5.86 3.19
C GLY A 15 0.03 -5.86 3.98
N GLY A 16 -0.67 -4.73 4.02
CA GLY A 16 -2.02 -4.60 4.57
C GLY A 16 -3.03 -5.49 3.86
N PHE A 17 -2.99 -5.53 2.53
CA PHE A 17 -3.85 -6.44 1.77
C PHE A 17 -3.53 -7.90 2.10
N ILE A 18 -2.25 -8.27 2.10
CA ILE A 18 -1.80 -9.64 2.37
C ILE A 18 -2.22 -10.12 3.75
N VAL A 19 -2.11 -9.29 4.79
CA VAL A 19 -2.58 -9.69 6.13
C VAL A 19 -4.10 -9.85 6.18
N GLY A 20 -4.86 -9.10 5.37
CA GLY A 20 -6.29 -9.33 5.19
C GLY A 20 -6.59 -10.72 4.60
N VAL A 21 -5.85 -11.11 3.55
CA VAL A 21 -5.94 -12.47 2.96
C VAL A 21 -5.58 -13.53 4.00
N MET A 22 -4.47 -13.36 4.72
CA MET A 22 -4.04 -14.32 5.74
C MET A 22 -5.08 -14.48 6.85
N SER A 23 -5.67 -13.37 7.32
CA SER A 23 -6.73 -13.37 8.34
C SER A 23 -7.98 -14.10 7.88
N ALA A 24 -8.32 -14.00 6.60
CA ALA A 24 -9.44 -14.72 6.00
C ALA A 24 -9.19 -16.23 5.89
N LEU A 25 -7.96 -16.62 5.60
CA LEU A 25 -7.55 -18.03 5.48
C LEU A 25 -7.27 -18.70 6.83
N ASP A 26 -7.23 -17.93 7.92
CA ASP A 26 -6.99 -18.44 9.27
C ASP A 26 -8.24 -19.09 9.87
N SER A 27 -8.55 -20.30 9.41
CA SER A 27 -9.67 -21.10 9.93
C SER A 27 -9.44 -21.67 11.34
N ASN A 28 -8.21 -21.60 11.86
CA ASN A 28 -7.84 -22.14 13.16
C ASN A 28 -7.71 -21.05 14.25
N VAL A 29 -7.99 -19.78 13.89
CA VAL A 29 -7.85 -18.62 14.78
C VAL A 29 -6.45 -18.55 15.41
N LEU A 30 -5.42 -18.76 14.58
CA LEU A 30 -4.02 -18.54 14.95
C LEU A 30 -3.78 -17.09 15.39
N PHE A 31 -4.43 -16.12 14.75
CA PHE A 31 -4.28 -14.69 15.03
C PHE A 31 -5.19 -14.22 16.18
N THR A 32 -4.98 -14.78 17.37
CA THR A 32 -5.85 -14.59 18.54
C THR A 32 -5.94 -13.15 19.07
N ARG A 33 -5.01 -12.26 18.72
CA ARG A 33 -5.05 -10.82 19.09
C ARG A 33 -5.63 -9.93 17.98
N GLY A 34 -5.98 -10.53 16.84
CA GLY A 34 -6.57 -9.85 15.70
C GLY A 34 -5.58 -9.45 14.61
N THR A 35 -6.10 -8.74 13.63
CA THR A 35 -5.38 -8.30 12.43
C THR A 35 -5.54 -6.79 12.25
N THR A 36 -4.43 -6.08 12.12
CA THR A 36 -4.41 -4.64 11.86
C THR A 36 -3.93 -4.35 10.43
N ILE A 37 -4.76 -3.66 9.66
CA ILE A 37 -4.57 -3.36 8.24
C ILE A 37 -4.44 -1.85 8.07
N ILE A 38 -3.36 -1.37 7.44
CA ILE A 38 -3.00 0.05 7.44
C ILE A 38 -2.76 0.55 6.00
N SER A 39 -3.54 1.53 5.54
CA SER A 39 -3.60 2.05 4.16
C SER A 39 -3.36 1.00 3.08
N PRO A 40 -4.15 -0.08 3.07
CA PRO A 40 -4.04 -1.08 2.03
C PRO A 40 -4.56 -0.51 0.69
N PRO A 41 -4.12 -1.05 -0.46
CA PRO A 41 -4.93 -0.95 -1.67
C PRO A 41 -6.27 -1.63 -1.40
N LEU A 42 -7.37 -0.98 -1.73
CA LEU A 42 -8.70 -1.48 -1.38
C LEU A 42 -9.26 -2.42 -2.45
N ASP A 43 -8.92 -2.16 -3.71
CA ASP A 43 -9.34 -3.00 -4.82
C ASP A 43 -8.34 -2.88 -5.96
N PHE A 44 -7.62 -3.96 -6.26
CA PHE A 44 -6.59 -3.94 -7.28
C PHE A 44 -7.13 -3.70 -8.70
N ARG A 45 -8.42 -3.96 -8.97
CA ARG A 45 -9.07 -3.63 -10.25
C ARG A 45 -9.02 -2.14 -10.55
N TYR A 46 -8.97 -1.32 -9.51
CA TYR A 46 -8.99 0.13 -9.63
C TYR A 46 -7.64 0.75 -9.23
N SER A 47 -6.98 0.24 -8.19
CA SER A 47 -5.69 0.75 -7.73
C SER A 47 -4.60 0.60 -8.81
N LEU A 48 -4.56 -0.53 -9.54
CA LEU A 48 -3.52 -0.75 -10.56
C LEU A 48 -3.67 0.16 -11.79
N PRO A 49 -4.86 0.28 -12.44
CA PRO A 49 -5.02 1.25 -13.53
C PRO A 49 -4.79 2.70 -13.09
N TYR A 50 -5.13 3.04 -11.84
CA TYR A 50 -4.86 4.37 -11.31
C TYR A 50 -3.37 4.63 -11.12
N MET A 51 -2.61 3.63 -10.65
CA MET A 51 -1.16 3.72 -10.59
C MET A 51 -0.55 3.89 -11.98
N ASP A 52 -1.09 3.24 -13.01
CA ASP A 52 -0.67 3.46 -14.39
C ASP A 52 -0.92 4.91 -14.84
N THR A 53 -2.08 5.47 -14.51
CA THR A 53 -2.39 6.89 -14.78
C THR A 53 -1.40 7.83 -14.06
N LEU A 54 -1.11 7.57 -12.79
CA LEU A 54 -0.14 8.35 -12.02
C LEU A 54 1.26 8.29 -12.66
N ILE A 55 1.65 7.12 -13.18
CA ILE A 55 2.91 6.97 -13.91
C ILE A 55 2.83 7.75 -15.23
N ASP A 56 1.76 7.62 -16.01
CA ASP A 56 1.62 8.35 -17.28
C ASP A 56 1.70 9.87 -17.09
N ASP A 57 1.08 10.40 -16.03
CA ASP A 57 1.03 11.83 -15.75
C ASP A 57 2.38 12.40 -15.28
N GLU A 58 3.18 11.60 -14.56
CA GLU A 58 4.32 12.11 -13.79
C GLU A 58 5.68 11.53 -14.20
N LEU A 59 5.73 10.47 -15.00
CA LEU A 59 6.98 9.75 -15.27
C LEU A 59 7.98 10.61 -16.03
N GLU A 60 7.55 11.40 -17.01
CA GLU A 60 8.45 12.30 -17.74
C GLU A 60 9.07 13.34 -16.80
N ASN A 61 8.26 14.01 -15.98
CA ASN A 61 8.74 14.92 -14.94
C ASN A 61 9.74 14.21 -14.02
N ALA A 62 9.47 12.97 -13.61
CA ALA A 62 10.32 12.21 -12.71
C ALA A 62 11.72 11.89 -13.29
N TYR A 63 11.84 11.75 -14.61
CA TYR A 63 13.13 11.55 -15.27
C TYR A 63 13.92 12.85 -15.45
N GLU A 64 13.27 14.01 -15.35
CA GLU A 64 13.92 15.33 -15.39
C GLU A 64 14.49 15.73 -14.02
N ILE A 65 14.01 15.13 -12.93
CA ILE A 65 14.53 15.39 -11.58
C ILE A 65 15.98 14.89 -11.47
N GLY A 66 16.89 15.79 -11.11
CA GLY A 66 18.29 15.47 -10.89
C GLY A 66 18.50 14.46 -9.75
N TYR A 67 19.56 13.64 -9.85
CA TYR A 67 19.88 12.62 -8.83
C TYR A 67 19.96 13.17 -7.40
N TRP A 68 20.58 14.34 -7.23
CA TRP A 68 20.70 14.99 -5.92
C TRP A 68 19.37 15.52 -5.40
N ASP A 69 18.50 16.01 -6.29
CA ASP A 69 17.15 16.43 -5.91
C ASP A 69 16.32 15.23 -5.48
N LEU A 70 16.43 14.07 -6.15
CA LEU A 70 15.78 12.83 -5.71
C LEU A 70 16.19 12.43 -4.29
N ILE A 71 17.49 12.49 -3.97
CA ILE A 71 17.99 12.21 -2.61
C ILE A 71 17.42 13.21 -1.61
N LYS A 72 17.40 14.50 -1.96
CA LYS A 72 16.86 15.55 -1.13
C LYS A 72 15.36 15.34 -0.85
N ILE A 73 14.57 15.05 -1.88
CA ILE A 73 13.14 14.74 -1.74
C ILE A 73 12.96 13.57 -0.77
N GLY A 74 13.68 12.46 -0.99
CA GLY A 74 13.63 11.31 -0.09
C GLY A 74 14.01 11.65 1.36
N SER A 75 15.07 12.42 1.56
CA SER A 75 15.51 12.86 2.90
C SER A 75 14.47 13.74 3.57
N ASP A 76 13.94 14.76 2.87
CA ASP A 76 12.93 15.67 3.39
C ASP A 76 11.73 14.88 3.92
N TYR A 77 11.23 13.91 3.14
CA TYR A 77 10.09 13.07 3.54
C TYR A 77 10.40 12.06 4.67
N LEU A 78 11.66 11.69 4.87
CA LEU A 78 12.08 10.84 6.00
C LEU A 78 12.26 11.63 7.31
N THR A 79 12.60 12.91 7.21
CA THR A 79 12.91 13.75 8.40
C THR A 79 11.79 14.71 8.79
N ALA A 80 10.90 15.07 7.86
CA ALA A 80 9.81 15.99 8.13
C ALA A 80 8.82 15.40 9.13
N SER A 81 8.48 16.20 10.15
CA SER A 81 7.39 15.87 11.08
C SER A 81 6.09 16.53 10.63
N TYR A 82 6.19 17.62 9.87
CA TYR A 82 5.07 18.40 9.34
C TYR A 82 5.27 18.74 7.86
N TYR A 83 4.17 18.98 7.15
CA TYR A 83 4.20 19.39 5.73
C TYR A 83 4.95 20.71 5.50
N SER A 84 4.97 21.59 6.50
CA SER A 84 5.73 22.84 6.50
C SER A 84 7.25 22.63 6.45
N ASP A 85 7.73 21.48 6.92
CA ASP A 85 9.16 21.18 7.02
C ASP A 85 9.75 20.78 5.65
N LEU A 86 8.89 20.42 4.69
CA LEU A 86 9.28 20.04 3.34
C LEU A 86 9.76 21.26 2.55
N GLY A 87 10.83 21.12 1.76
CA GLY A 87 11.21 22.14 0.80
C GLY A 87 10.20 22.29 -0.34
N ASP A 88 10.18 23.45 -1.02
CA ASP A 88 9.30 23.70 -2.17
C ASP A 88 9.48 22.66 -3.29
N SER A 89 10.73 22.37 -3.65
CA SER A 89 11.05 21.33 -4.63
C SER A 89 10.51 19.96 -4.21
N SER A 90 10.62 19.62 -2.92
CA SER A 90 10.11 18.36 -2.39
C SER A 90 8.60 18.26 -2.46
N ARG A 91 7.88 19.35 -2.15
CA ARG A 91 6.42 19.41 -2.31
C ARG A 91 5.97 19.29 -3.76
N GLN A 92 6.65 20.00 -4.68
CA GLN A 92 6.29 20.02 -6.10
C GLN A 92 6.57 18.67 -6.78
N ASN A 93 7.69 18.04 -6.44
CA ASN A 93 8.15 16.82 -7.10
C ASN A 93 7.74 15.52 -6.40
N ALA A 94 7.01 15.60 -5.28
CA ALA A 94 6.63 14.43 -4.48
C ALA A 94 5.87 13.36 -5.30
N LYS A 95 4.94 13.79 -6.15
CA LYS A 95 4.15 12.89 -6.99
C LYS A 95 5.02 12.15 -8.00
N ALA A 96 5.84 12.89 -8.74
CA ALA A 96 6.82 12.33 -9.68
C ALA A 96 7.82 11.38 -9.00
N PHE A 97 8.32 11.77 -7.82
CA PHE A 97 9.18 10.93 -7.01
C PHE A 97 8.49 9.60 -6.65
N ILE A 98 7.27 9.65 -6.12
CA ILE A 98 6.53 8.44 -5.72
C ILE A 98 6.16 7.58 -6.94
N ALA A 99 5.66 8.19 -8.03
CA ALA A 99 5.29 7.49 -9.26
C ALA A 99 6.46 6.66 -9.81
N LYS A 100 7.65 7.28 -9.87
CA LYS A 100 8.85 6.63 -10.38
C LYS A 100 9.48 5.68 -9.36
N HIS A 101 9.88 6.19 -8.20
CA HIS A 101 10.70 5.44 -7.25
C HIS A 101 9.90 4.55 -6.31
N GLY A 102 8.65 4.93 -6.01
CA GLY A 102 7.74 4.08 -5.22
C GLY A 102 7.21 2.90 -6.02
N PHE A 103 6.84 3.11 -7.29
CA PHE A 103 6.10 2.10 -8.06
C PHE A 103 6.79 1.66 -9.36
N HIS A 104 7.08 2.58 -10.27
CA HIS A 104 7.57 2.22 -11.60
C HIS A 104 8.91 1.46 -11.56
N ASP A 105 9.88 1.95 -10.79
CA ASP A 105 11.18 1.29 -10.64
C ASP A 105 11.02 -0.10 -9.99
N SER A 106 10.07 -0.26 -9.06
CA SER A 106 9.76 -1.54 -8.43
C SER A 106 9.28 -2.57 -9.44
N ILE A 107 8.31 -2.23 -10.31
CA ILE A 107 7.80 -3.17 -11.32
C ILE A 107 8.84 -3.51 -12.39
N VAL A 108 9.62 -2.53 -12.85
CA VAL A 108 10.74 -2.76 -13.77
C VAL A 108 11.75 -3.71 -13.15
N ASN A 109 12.11 -3.50 -11.88
CA ASN A 109 13.07 -4.35 -11.18
C ASN A 109 12.52 -5.77 -10.96
N THR A 110 11.22 -5.94 -10.71
CA THR A 110 10.59 -7.25 -10.65
C THR A 110 10.74 -8.01 -11.97
N ILE A 111 10.40 -7.39 -13.11
CA ILE A 111 10.56 -8.00 -14.44
C ILE A 111 12.02 -8.39 -14.69
N VAL A 112 12.95 -7.47 -14.44
CA VAL A 112 14.39 -7.70 -14.65
C VAL A 112 14.92 -8.80 -13.74
N THR A 113 14.49 -8.85 -12.49
CA THR A 113 14.95 -9.86 -11.53
C THR A 113 14.40 -11.23 -11.87
N TYR A 114 13.11 -11.30 -12.21
CA TYR A 114 12.49 -12.54 -12.64
C TYR A 114 13.17 -13.12 -13.88
N ASP A 115 13.38 -12.29 -14.90
CA ASP A 115 14.07 -12.70 -16.13
C ASP A 115 15.49 -13.20 -15.85
N LYS A 116 16.23 -12.56 -14.95
CA LYS A 116 17.57 -13.03 -14.54
C LYS A 116 17.55 -14.39 -13.84
N VAL A 117 16.56 -14.63 -12.99
CA VAL A 117 16.47 -15.87 -12.19
C VAL A 117 15.98 -17.03 -13.04
N HIS A 118 15.00 -16.78 -13.90
CA HIS A 118 14.30 -17.82 -14.65
C HIS A 118 14.71 -17.91 -16.12
N ASN A 119 15.53 -16.97 -16.61
CA ASN A 119 15.92 -16.87 -18.03
C ASN A 119 14.69 -16.89 -18.96
N SER A 120 13.65 -16.14 -18.60
CA SER A 120 12.36 -16.17 -19.27
C SER A 120 12.36 -15.47 -20.64
N GLY A 121 13.39 -14.67 -20.94
CA GLY A 121 13.48 -13.89 -22.17
C GLY A 121 12.55 -12.68 -22.19
N TRP A 122 12.08 -12.25 -21.01
CA TRP A 122 11.14 -11.13 -20.86
C TRP A 122 11.81 -9.78 -21.08
N VAL A 123 13.09 -9.66 -20.74
CA VAL A 123 13.85 -8.42 -20.94
C VAL A 123 14.54 -8.47 -22.31
N PRO A 124 14.19 -7.58 -23.25
CA PRO A 124 14.86 -7.52 -24.53
C PRO A 124 16.36 -7.24 -24.38
N LYS A 125 17.13 -7.68 -25.36
CA LYS A 125 18.50 -7.17 -25.54
C LYS A 125 18.39 -5.77 -26.14
N PHE A 126 19.16 -4.84 -25.59
CA PHE A 126 19.15 -3.44 -26.02
C PHE A 126 20.46 -3.10 -26.71
N ASP A 127 20.37 -2.44 -27.86
CA ASP A 127 21.53 -1.97 -28.62
C ASP A 127 22.12 -0.68 -28.01
N SER A 128 21.29 0.11 -27.31
CA SER A 128 21.72 1.34 -26.65
C SER A 128 21.09 1.56 -25.27
N ARG A 129 21.67 2.50 -24.51
CA ARG A 129 21.09 2.99 -23.24
C ARG A 129 19.73 3.66 -23.46
N SER A 130 19.55 4.33 -24.60
CA SER A 130 18.31 5.01 -24.95
C SER A 130 17.19 4.01 -25.19
N ASP A 131 17.44 2.91 -25.91
CA ASP A 131 16.42 1.86 -26.14
C ASP A 131 15.99 1.21 -24.84
N ARG A 132 16.95 0.96 -23.94
CA ARG A 132 16.67 0.46 -22.60
C ARG A 132 15.80 1.43 -21.80
N LEU A 133 16.06 2.74 -21.93
CA LEU A 133 15.27 3.76 -21.23
C LEU A 133 13.84 3.84 -21.79
N VAL A 134 13.68 3.80 -23.11
CA VAL A 134 12.37 3.75 -23.77
C VAL A 134 11.57 2.52 -23.32
N TRP A 135 12.20 1.34 -23.33
CA TRP A 135 11.57 0.12 -22.83
C TRP A 135 11.14 0.26 -21.37
N LYS A 136 12.04 0.74 -20.49
CA LYS A 136 11.71 0.97 -19.08
C LYS A 136 10.50 1.88 -18.95
N LYS A 137 10.50 3.02 -19.64
CA LYS A 137 9.42 4.02 -19.61
C LYS A 137 8.07 3.49 -20.11
N SER A 138 8.06 2.41 -20.88
CA SER A 138 6.83 1.79 -21.40
C SER A 138 6.17 0.80 -20.43
N ILE A 139 6.84 0.47 -19.32
CA ILE A 139 6.33 -0.51 -18.35
C ILE A 139 5.24 0.10 -17.47
N ARG A 140 4.14 -0.62 -17.37
CA ARG A 140 2.94 -0.29 -16.58
C ARG A 140 2.48 -1.54 -15.83
N PHE A 141 1.73 -1.39 -14.75
CA PHE A 141 1.15 -2.49 -13.99
C PHE A 141 0.20 -3.32 -14.85
N MET A 142 -0.71 -2.69 -15.60
CA MET A 142 -1.62 -3.45 -16.46
C MET A 142 -0.88 -4.15 -17.59
N ASN A 143 0.15 -3.52 -18.17
CA ASN A 143 1.03 -4.16 -19.15
C ASN A 143 1.78 -5.36 -18.54
N TYR A 144 2.22 -5.23 -17.29
CA TYR A 144 2.90 -6.33 -16.61
C TYR A 144 1.99 -7.56 -16.47
N PHE A 145 0.77 -7.36 -15.97
CA PHE A 145 -0.16 -8.47 -15.80
C PHE A 145 -0.63 -9.04 -17.15
N SER A 146 -0.85 -8.23 -18.18
CA SER A 146 -1.25 -8.76 -19.49
C SER A 146 -0.15 -9.49 -20.23
N THR A 147 1.13 -9.12 -20.03
CA THR A 147 2.26 -9.69 -20.77
C THR A 147 2.96 -10.81 -20.01
N TYR A 148 3.18 -10.65 -18.71
CA TYR A 148 4.08 -11.51 -17.94
C TYR A 148 3.36 -12.42 -16.94
N ALA A 149 2.14 -12.08 -16.51
CA ALA A 149 1.34 -12.87 -15.58
C ALA A 149 -0.16 -12.86 -15.97
N PRO A 150 -0.51 -13.26 -17.20
CA PRO A 150 -1.89 -13.17 -17.70
C PRO A 150 -2.89 -13.98 -16.86
N GLU A 151 -2.46 -15.08 -16.26
CA GLU A 151 -3.26 -15.87 -15.33
C GLU A 151 -3.66 -15.10 -14.06
N ALA A 152 -2.88 -14.11 -13.66
CA ALA A 152 -3.23 -13.25 -12.54
C ALA A 152 -4.33 -12.24 -12.90
N LEU A 153 -4.60 -11.98 -14.18
CA LEU A 153 -5.69 -11.08 -14.58
C LEU A 153 -7.07 -11.62 -14.18
N ASP A 154 -7.28 -12.93 -14.25
CA ASP A 154 -8.55 -13.53 -13.84
C ASP A 154 -8.77 -13.33 -12.33
N VAL A 155 -7.70 -13.51 -11.54
CA VAL A 155 -7.70 -13.24 -10.11
C VAL A 155 -7.98 -11.77 -9.84
N LEU A 156 -7.27 -10.87 -10.54
CA LEU A 156 -7.43 -9.42 -10.42
C LEU A 156 -8.82 -8.96 -10.81
N ASN A 157 -9.51 -9.63 -11.73
CA ASN A 157 -10.86 -9.27 -12.16
C ASN A 157 -11.98 -9.85 -11.27
N SER A 158 -11.63 -10.73 -10.33
CA SER A 158 -12.58 -11.36 -9.40
C SER A 158 -12.71 -10.60 -8.08
N ASP A 159 -13.62 -11.05 -7.21
CA ASP A 159 -13.82 -10.43 -5.89
C ASP A 159 -12.62 -10.59 -4.96
N VAL A 160 -11.73 -11.54 -5.22
CA VAL A 160 -10.51 -11.74 -4.43
C VAL A 160 -9.50 -10.60 -4.61
N ALA A 161 -9.70 -9.72 -5.61
CA ALA A 161 -8.93 -8.49 -5.77
C ALA A 161 -9.39 -7.36 -4.84
N ASN A 162 -10.58 -7.51 -4.24
CA ASN A 162 -11.18 -6.55 -3.33
C ASN A 162 -10.90 -6.94 -1.88
N LEU A 163 -10.36 -6.00 -1.09
CA LEU A 163 -10.04 -6.24 0.30
C LEU A 163 -11.28 -6.55 1.15
N SER A 164 -12.44 -5.97 0.82
CA SER A 164 -13.67 -6.21 1.58
C SER A 164 -14.10 -7.68 1.54
N TYR A 165 -13.84 -8.39 0.43
CA TYR A 165 -14.08 -9.84 0.32
C TYR A 165 -13.31 -10.61 1.41
N TRP A 166 -12.02 -10.31 1.56
CA TRP A 166 -11.16 -10.95 2.55
C TRP A 166 -11.53 -10.57 3.97
N ILE A 167 -11.80 -9.29 4.24
CA ILE A 167 -12.21 -8.84 5.58
C ILE A 167 -13.52 -9.51 5.99
N ASN A 168 -14.53 -9.53 5.12
CA ASN A 168 -15.81 -10.19 5.42
C ASN A 168 -15.65 -11.69 5.68
N THR A 169 -14.77 -12.36 4.92
CA THR A 169 -14.44 -13.77 5.14
C THR A 169 -13.75 -13.98 6.49
N ALA A 170 -12.81 -13.12 6.87
CA ALA A 170 -12.14 -13.17 8.17
C ALA A 170 -13.13 -12.97 9.33
N LEU A 171 -14.01 -11.97 9.24
CA LEU A 171 -15.04 -11.71 10.24
C LEU A 171 -16.02 -12.90 10.38
N ALA A 172 -16.41 -13.52 9.26
CA ALA A 172 -17.26 -14.70 9.27
C ALA A 172 -16.59 -15.92 9.95
N ASN A 173 -15.26 -16.00 9.90
CA ASN A 173 -14.46 -17.01 10.61
C ASN A 173 -14.20 -16.65 12.08
N GLY A 174 -14.67 -15.49 12.56
CA GLY A 174 -14.50 -15.05 13.94
C GLY A 174 -13.21 -14.27 14.21
N SER A 175 -12.45 -13.89 13.17
CA SER A 175 -11.25 -13.06 13.31
C SER A 175 -11.62 -11.63 13.72
N SER A 176 -10.80 -11.02 14.57
CA SER A 176 -10.88 -9.58 14.85
C SER A 176 -10.04 -8.82 13.84
N VAL A 177 -10.64 -7.87 13.11
CA VAL A 177 -9.97 -7.08 12.08
C VAL A 177 -10.12 -5.59 12.39
N ARG A 178 -9.04 -4.83 12.17
CA ARG A 178 -8.97 -3.38 12.28
C ARG A 178 -8.40 -2.83 10.98
N LEU A 179 -9.12 -1.93 10.31
CA LEU A 179 -8.70 -1.29 9.06
C LEU A 179 -8.57 0.21 9.28
N LEU A 180 -7.37 0.73 9.05
CA LEU A 180 -7.05 2.15 9.05
C LEU A 180 -6.72 2.60 7.62
N THR A 181 -7.39 3.64 7.13
CA THR A 181 -7.07 4.27 5.83
C THR A 181 -7.28 5.78 5.89
N ALA A 182 -7.03 6.48 4.79
CA ALA A 182 -7.23 7.91 4.69
C ALA A 182 -8.00 8.33 3.43
N LYS A 183 -8.71 9.46 3.51
CA LYS A 183 -9.45 10.06 2.38
C LYS A 183 -8.55 10.43 1.21
N ASN A 184 -7.36 10.93 1.52
CA ASN A 184 -6.38 11.42 0.54
C ASN A 184 -5.39 10.36 0.03
N ASP A 185 -5.65 9.07 0.28
CA ASP A 185 -4.77 8.02 -0.21
C ASP A 185 -4.91 7.87 -1.73
N PHE A 186 -3.86 8.21 -2.51
CA PHE A 186 -3.92 8.11 -3.96
C PHE A 186 -4.11 6.66 -4.44
N LEU A 187 -3.75 5.63 -3.66
CA LEU A 187 -4.02 4.25 -4.06
C LEU A 187 -5.52 3.91 -4.04
N ASN A 188 -6.32 4.75 -3.38
CA ASN A 188 -7.74 4.54 -3.11
C ASN A 188 -8.54 5.80 -3.46
N PRO A 189 -8.51 6.27 -4.71
CA PRO A 189 -9.04 7.58 -5.04
C PRO A 189 -10.58 7.60 -4.87
N PRO A 190 -11.17 8.77 -4.52
CA PRO A 190 -12.57 8.86 -4.07
C PRO A 190 -13.60 8.29 -5.04
N GLN A 191 -13.36 8.41 -6.34
CA GLN A 191 -14.23 7.88 -7.40
C GLN A 191 -14.35 6.35 -7.40
N PHE A 192 -13.46 5.65 -6.70
CA PHE A 192 -13.51 4.19 -6.55
C PHE A 192 -14.02 3.78 -5.18
N LYS A 193 -13.90 4.64 -4.15
CA LYS A 193 -14.51 4.40 -2.83
C LYS A 193 -16.04 4.32 -2.87
N THR A 194 -16.68 4.99 -3.82
CA THR A 194 -18.13 4.88 -4.06
C THR A 194 -18.55 3.61 -4.79
N LYS A 195 -17.59 2.92 -5.43
CA LYS A 195 -17.80 1.64 -6.14
C LYS A 195 -17.39 0.43 -5.31
N ILE A 196 -16.52 0.66 -4.34
CA ILE A 196 -16.19 -0.33 -3.32
C ILE A 196 -17.35 -0.27 -2.32
N ASP A 197 -17.94 -1.43 -2.06
CA ASP A 197 -18.95 -1.64 -1.00
C ASP A 197 -18.33 -1.47 0.40
N PHE A 198 -17.68 -0.34 0.66
CA PHE A 198 -17.24 0.07 1.99
C PHE A 198 -18.42 0.16 2.97
N LEU A 199 -19.63 0.34 2.43
CA LEU A 199 -20.89 0.29 3.16
C LEU A 199 -21.22 -1.09 3.76
N ILE A 200 -20.50 -2.16 3.41
CA ILE A 200 -20.72 -3.51 3.96
C ILE A 200 -19.80 -3.80 5.16
N LEU A 201 -18.70 -3.07 5.33
CA LEU A 201 -17.83 -3.29 6.49
C LEU A 201 -18.49 -2.72 7.75
N PRO A 202 -18.52 -3.48 8.87
CA PRO A 202 -18.99 -2.97 10.15
C PRO A 202 -18.23 -1.70 10.58
N GLN A 203 -18.94 -0.72 11.14
CA GLN A 203 -18.35 0.57 11.53
C GLN A 203 -17.23 0.44 12.58
N ASP A 204 -17.24 -0.62 13.38
CA ASP A 204 -16.24 -0.93 14.40
C ASP A 204 -14.94 -1.53 13.85
N VAL A 205 -14.93 -1.96 12.57
CA VAL A 205 -13.76 -2.52 11.89
C VAL A 205 -12.95 -1.43 11.17
N TYR A 206 -13.56 -0.27 10.88
CA TYR A 206 -13.03 0.70 9.92
C TYR A 206 -12.82 2.10 10.51
N LEU A 207 -11.62 2.63 10.34
CA LEU A 207 -11.29 4.03 10.63
C LEU A 207 -10.74 4.71 9.38
N GLU A 208 -11.44 5.76 8.93
CA GLU A 208 -10.98 6.64 7.86
C GLU A 208 -10.52 7.98 8.41
N LEU A 209 -9.26 8.32 8.18
CA LEU A 209 -8.69 9.61 8.53
C LEU A 209 -8.91 10.63 7.41
N PRO A 210 -9.00 11.93 7.73
CA PRO A 210 -9.07 12.97 6.70
C PRO A 210 -7.80 13.01 5.83
N SER A 211 -6.64 12.65 6.38
CA SER A 211 -5.36 12.66 5.67
C SER A 211 -4.38 11.59 6.19
N GLY A 212 -3.33 11.33 5.40
CA GLY A 212 -2.18 10.50 5.77
C GLY A 212 -2.00 9.19 4.99
N GLY A 213 -2.70 9.00 3.87
CA GLY A 213 -2.56 7.78 3.03
C GLY A 213 -1.16 7.56 2.41
N HIS A 214 -0.90 6.33 1.94
CA HIS A 214 0.33 5.80 1.30
C HIS A 214 1.73 6.31 1.75
N LEU A 215 2.06 6.78 2.95
CA LEU A 215 1.50 6.60 4.27
C LEU A 215 1.98 7.79 5.12
N GLY A 216 1.62 9.00 4.69
CA GLY A 216 2.05 10.24 5.33
C GLY A 216 1.74 10.33 6.84
N PHE A 217 0.81 9.52 7.37
CA PHE A 217 0.57 9.50 8.81
C PHE A 217 1.67 8.85 9.66
N LEU A 218 2.64 8.14 9.07
CA LEU A 218 3.79 7.61 9.82
C LEU A 218 4.55 8.71 10.59
N ALA A 219 4.52 9.94 10.05
CA ALA A 219 5.16 11.12 10.65
C ALA A 219 4.35 11.73 11.80
N PHE A 220 3.07 11.39 11.98
CA PHE A 220 2.26 12.00 13.03
C PHE A 220 2.54 11.39 14.41
N PRO A 221 2.64 12.21 15.47
CA PRO A 221 2.82 11.72 16.84
C PRO A 221 1.75 10.72 17.29
N TRP A 222 0.47 10.98 16.98
CA TRP A 222 -0.64 10.08 17.33
C TRP A 222 -0.45 8.69 16.70
N TYR A 223 0.19 8.59 15.52
CA TYR A 223 0.40 7.31 14.87
C TYR A 223 1.44 6.47 15.61
N LYS A 224 2.41 7.11 16.28
CA LYS A 224 3.34 6.42 17.19
C LYS A 224 2.59 5.79 18.36
N GLU A 225 1.64 6.51 18.95
CA GLU A 225 0.78 6.00 20.02
C GLU A 225 -0.16 4.89 19.52
N PHE A 226 -0.78 5.09 18.35
CA PHE A 226 -1.59 4.07 17.68
C PHE A 226 -0.79 2.79 17.48
N ARG A 227 0.45 2.88 16.97
CA ARG A 227 1.33 1.70 16.81
C ARG A 227 1.62 1.02 18.13
N GLN A 228 1.88 1.79 19.18
CA GLN A 228 2.10 1.23 20.51
C GLN A 228 0.85 0.49 21.00
N LEU A 229 -0.34 1.04 20.83
CA LEU A 229 -1.59 0.42 21.24
C LEU A 229 -1.98 -0.78 20.37
N ALA A 230 -1.83 -0.63 19.04
CA ALA A 230 -2.09 -1.70 18.09
C ALA A 230 -1.12 -2.86 18.32
N TRP A 231 0.12 -2.61 18.71
CA TRP A 231 1.15 -3.64 18.90
C TRP A 231 1.48 -3.93 20.36
N GLN A 232 0.65 -3.48 21.31
CA GLN A 232 0.92 -3.65 22.73
C GLN A 232 0.72 -5.11 23.16
N VAL A 233 1.85 -5.79 23.25
CA VAL A 233 2.12 -6.85 24.22
C VAL A 233 1.65 -6.38 25.60
N THR A 234 0.74 -7.16 26.18
CA THR A 234 0.16 -7.00 27.52
C THR A 234 1.22 -6.97 28.60
N GLU A 235 1.08 -6.07 29.56
CA GLU A 235 0.92 -6.39 30.98
C GLU A 235 -0.01 -5.29 31.56
N ASP A 236 -1.28 -5.64 31.81
CA ASP A 236 -2.29 -4.84 32.56
C ASP A 236 -2.74 -3.45 32.03
N SER A 237 -3.75 -3.38 31.15
CA SER A 237 -4.75 -2.29 31.25
C SER A 237 -6.01 -2.45 30.38
N PRO A 238 -7.20 -2.04 30.89
CA PRO A 238 -8.44 -2.00 30.13
C PRO A 238 -8.49 -0.73 29.26
N VAL A 239 -8.49 -0.90 27.95
CA VAL A 239 -8.52 0.22 27.00
C VAL A 239 -9.93 0.82 26.91
N LYS A 240 -10.11 2.02 27.49
CA LYS A 240 -11.13 2.98 27.04
C LYS A 240 -10.55 3.76 25.86
N MET A 241 -10.87 3.35 24.65
CA MET A 241 -10.66 4.17 23.46
C MET A 241 -11.98 4.90 23.16
N LEU A 242 -11.96 6.24 23.13
CA LEU A 242 -12.91 7.20 22.51
C LEU A 242 -13.15 8.48 23.35
N ALA A 243 -12.10 9.25 23.67
CA ALA A 243 -12.35 10.60 24.23
C ALA A 243 -11.40 11.72 23.77
N HIS A 244 -10.27 11.44 23.12
CA HIS A 244 -9.27 12.49 22.85
C HIS A 244 -8.83 12.66 21.40
N LEU A 245 -9.59 12.09 20.45
CA LEU A 245 -9.44 12.43 19.04
C LEU A 245 -10.54 13.43 18.67
N ASN A 246 -10.32 14.70 19.01
CA ASN A 246 -10.95 15.82 18.32
C ASN A 246 -9.83 16.72 17.74
N PRO A 247 -10.06 17.28 16.54
CA PRO A 247 -9.04 17.80 15.63
C PRO A 247 -8.20 18.95 16.15
#